data_AF-A0A3D3Q7J2-F1
#
_entry.id   AF-A0A3D3Q7J2-F1
#
_cell.length_a   1.000
_cell.length_b   1.000
_cell.length_c   1.000
_cell.angle_alpha   90.00
_cell.angle_beta   90.00
_cell.angle_gamma   90.00
#
_symmetry.space_group_name_H-M   'P 1'
#
loop_
_entity.id
_entity.type
_entity.pdbx_description
1 polymer ?
#
loop_
_entity_poly.entity_id
_entity_poly.type
_entity_poly.pdbx_seq_one_letter_code
_entity_poly.pdbx_strand_id
1 'polypeptide(L)'
;MNEQSLQAANAFLSAAASTTAPGEFLDRSPAEVGREAGLSNPLAVARAIRALAARRRLESVDGRYRLLEPTALAPGEPESVPRAPRKRKAKRGRPPGSRNADSGSQVDGERRASYSDLGRAVVERIIELGREAGEAVASTDHLRREAKDNKAARIEADQRANRLHERVRELEAKLEMAEANLRTVLAAARGRGATAAPTDNEMEALLKILKSPSDSSDGDG
;
A
#
# COMPACT_ATOMS: atom_id res chain seq x y z
N MET A 1 10.79 10.00 3.46
CA MET A 1 9.95 11.21 3.33
C MET A 1 10.22 11.78 1.95
N ASN A 2 9.21 12.19 1.19
CA ASN A 2 9.41 12.77 -0.15
C ASN A 2 9.72 14.26 -0.01
N GLU A 3 10.44 14.85 -0.97
CA GLU A 3 10.85 16.27 -0.93
C GLU A 3 9.66 17.24 -0.79
N GLN A 4 8.59 17.01 -1.55
CA GLN A 4 7.34 17.78 -1.46
C GLN A 4 6.71 17.74 -0.05
N SER A 5 6.80 16.60 0.63
CA SER A 5 6.26 16.48 2.00
C SER A 5 7.12 17.22 3.02
N LEU A 6 8.42 17.35 2.78
CA LEU A 6 9.34 18.10 3.62
C LEU A 6 9.09 19.60 3.47
N GLN A 7 8.95 20.07 2.24
CA GLN A 7 8.57 21.46 1.95
C GLN A 7 7.23 21.80 2.61
N ALA A 8 6.23 20.92 2.49
CA ALA A 8 4.94 21.09 3.14
C ALA A 8 5.02 21.16 4.68
N ALA A 9 5.84 20.32 5.30
CA ALA A 9 6.04 20.32 6.75
C ALA A 9 6.75 21.60 7.24
N ASN A 10 7.75 22.07 6.50
CA ASN A 10 8.46 23.30 6.84
C ASN A 10 7.60 24.55 6.61
N ALA A 11 6.78 24.56 5.56
CA ALA A 11 5.80 25.63 5.34
C ALA A 11 4.78 25.71 6.48
N PHE A 12 4.24 24.56 6.91
CA PHE A 12 3.33 24.48 8.06
C PHE A 12 3.99 24.97 9.35
N LEU A 13 5.23 24.55 9.62
CA LEU A 13 5.96 24.94 10.82
C LEU A 13 6.29 26.45 10.82
N SER A 14 6.63 27.03 9.67
CA SER A 14 6.84 28.47 9.53
C SER A 14 5.57 29.27 9.84
N ALA A 15 4.41 28.86 9.29
CA ALA A 15 3.13 29.49 9.58
C ALA A 15 2.66 29.29 11.03
N ALA A 16 3.01 28.16 11.65
CA ALA A 16 2.74 27.93 13.07
C ALA A 16 3.63 28.82 13.96
N ALA A 17 4.93 28.93 13.63
CA ALA A 17 5.89 29.72 14.40
C ALA A 17 5.71 31.24 14.25
N SER A 18 5.04 31.71 13.19
CA SER A 18 4.70 33.13 13.04
C SER A 18 3.58 33.59 13.97
N THR A 19 2.73 32.66 14.43
CA THR A 19 1.54 32.96 15.24
C THR A 19 1.68 32.51 16.69
N THR A 20 2.48 31.49 16.97
CA THR A 20 2.52 30.83 18.29
C THR A 20 3.96 30.72 18.81
N ALA A 21 4.18 31.03 20.09
CA ALA A 21 5.49 30.88 20.71
C ALA A 21 5.82 29.41 21.03
N PRO A 22 7.10 29.01 21.07
CA PRO A 22 7.48 27.68 21.54
C PRO A 22 7.01 27.45 22.97
N GLY A 23 6.35 26.33 23.21
CA GLY A 23 5.71 26.00 24.47
C GLY A 23 4.24 26.39 24.56
N GLU A 24 3.66 27.06 23.56
CA GLU A 24 2.24 27.43 23.53
C GLU A 24 1.42 26.52 22.60
N PHE A 25 0.10 26.52 22.83
CA PHE A 25 -0.84 25.82 21.96
C PHE A 25 -1.09 26.65 20.71
N LEU A 26 -1.30 25.98 19.58
CA LEU A 26 -1.73 26.65 18.36
C LEU A 26 -3.08 27.32 18.61
N ASP A 27 -3.14 28.64 18.40
CA ASP A 27 -4.35 29.45 18.56
C ASP A 27 -5.40 29.15 17.48
N ARG A 28 -4.93 28.72 16.31
CA ARG A 28 -5.76 28.44 15.13
C ARG A 28 -5.92 26.94 14.90
N SER A 29 -6.99 26.58 14.20
CA SER A 29 -7.17 25.18 13.84
C SER A 29 -6.06 24.71 12.89
N PRO A 30 -5.62 23.44 12.95
CA PRO A 30 -4.56 22.97 12.06
C PRO A 30 -4.92 23.09 10.56
N ALA A 31 -6.21 23.11 10.23
CA ALA A 31 -6.68 23.35 8.87
C ALA A 31 -6.51 24.81 8.42
N GLU A 32 -6.59 25.78 9.34
CA GLU A 32 -6.32 27.20 9.06
C GLU A 32 -4.83 27.45 8.87
N VAL A 33 -3.99 26.93 9.76
CA VAL A 33 -2.53 27.02 9.62
C VAL A 33 -2.06 26.33 8.34
N GLY A 34 -2.70 25.22 7.96
CA GLY A 34 -2.45 24.55 6.69
C GLY A 34 -2.79 25.42 5.47
N ARG A 35 -3.92 26.13 5.49
CA ARG A 35 -4.31 27.05 4.41
C ARG A 35 -3.36 28.23 4.28
N GLU A 36 -2.92 28.80 5.40
CA GLU A 36 -1.93 29.88 5.43
C GLU A 36 -0.56 29.43 4.91
N ALA A 37 -0.19 28.17 5.18
CA ALA A 37 1.01 27.53 4.65
C ALA A 37 0.90 27.10 3.17
N GLY A 38 -0.19 27.43 2.47
CA GLY A 38 -0.41 27.06 1.06
C GLY A 38 -0.76 25.58 0.84
N LEU A 39 -1.13 24.85 1.91
CA LEU A 39 -1.53 23.45 1.83
C LEU A 39 -3.03 23.35 1.56
N SER A 40 -3.39 23.17 0.28
CA SER A 40 -4.79 23.00 -0.14
C SER A 40 -5.39 21.65 0.20
N ASN A 41 -4.57 20.62 0.39
CA ASN A 41 -5.01 19.25 0.65
C ASN A 41 -5.00 18.90 2.16
N PRO A 42 -6.13 18.50 2.77
CA PRO A 42 -6.19 18.13 4.19
C PRO A 42 -5.27 16.95 4.55
N LEU A 43 -5.02 16.03 3.62
CA LEU A 43 -4.07 14.93 3.84
C LEU A 43 -2.61 15.42 3.88
N ALA A 44 -2.27 16.48 3.15
CA ALA A 44 -0.95 17.09 3.19
C ALA A 44 -0.70 17.73 4.56
N VAL A 45 -1.70 18.44 5.09
CA VAL A 45 -1.70 19.00 6.46
C VAL A 45 -1.51 17.89 7.50
N ALA A 46 -2.29 16.80 7.43
CA ALA A 46 -2.16 15.68 8.37
C ALA A 46 -0.78 14.99 8.30
N ARG A 47 -0.20 14.89 7.10
CA ARG A 47 1.17 14.34 6.91
C ARG A 47 2.23 15.27 7.48
N ALA A 48 2.11 16.58 7.27
CA ALA A 48 2.98 17.60 7.83
C ALA A 48 2.97 17.54 9.36
N ILE A 49 1.79 17.60 9.98
CA ILE A 49 1.61 17.50 11.43
C ILE A 49 2.21 16.20 11.98
N ARG A 50 1.97 15.07 11.31
CA ARG A 50 2.55 13.79 11.73
C ARG A 50 4.09 13.80 11.65
N ALA A 51 4.67 14.37 10.61
CA ALA A 51 6.12 14.47 10.48
C ALA A 51 6.74 15.36 11.56
N LEU A 52 6.08 16.47 11.88
CA LEU A 52 6.48 17.39 12.96
C LEU A 52 6.35 16.75 14.34
N ALA A 53 5.25 16.01 14.58
CA ALA A 53 5.03 15.30 15.83
C ALA A 53 6.06 14.18 16.05
N ALA A 54 6.40 13.44 14.99
CA ALA A 54 7.36 12.36 15.08
C ALA A 54 8.81 12.85 15.33
N ARG A 55 9.08 14.13 15.14
CA ARG A 55 10.38 14.80 15.34
C ARG A 55 10.37 15.80 16.50
N ARG A 56 9.36 15.73 17.39
CA ARG A 56 9.20 16.60 18.57
C ARG A 56 9.22 18.10 18.25
N ARG A 57 8.73 18.49 17.06
CA ARG A 57 8.49 19.91 16.73
C ARG A 57 7.09 20.36 17.13
N LEU A 58 6.14 19.44 17.06
CA LEU A 58 4.79 19.61 17.58
C LEU A 58 4.48 18.49 18.57
N GLU A 59 3.65 18.76 19.56
CA GLU A 59 3.10 17.76 20.46
C GLU A 59 1.58 17.78 20.39
N SER A 60 0.94 16.61 20.37
CA SER A 60 -0.51 16.50 20.42
C SER A 60 -0.93 16.29 21.88
N VAL A 61 -1.53 17.30 22.50
CA VAL A 61 -2.02 17.25 23.89
C VAL A 61 -3.51 17.59 23.89
N ASP A 62 -4.34 16.68 24.38
CA ASP A 62 -5.80 16.86 24.53
C ASP A 62 -6.54 17.38 23.29
N GLY A 63 -6.14 16.88 22.11
CA GLY A 63 -6.76 17.27 20.83
C GLY A 63 -6.31 18.62 20.28
N ARG A 64 -5.39 19.31 20.97
CA ARG A 64 -4.71 20.51 20.49
C ARG A 64 -3.24 20.21 20.20
N TYR A 65 -2.63 21.07 19.38
CA TYR A 65 -1.21 20.95 19.06
C TYR A 65 -0.43 22.03 19.80
N ARG A 66 0.64 21.64 20.47
CA ARG A 66 1.59 22.52 21.14
C ARG A 66 2.83 22.64 20.28
N LEU A 67 3.29 23.87 20.02
CA LEU A 67 4.56 24.10 19.34
C LEU A 67 5.69 23.84 20.33
N LEU A 68 6.63 22.95 20.02
CA LEU A 68 7.78 22.65 20.89
C LEU A 68 9.04 23.34 20.38
N GLU A 69 9.33 23.18 19.09
CA GLU A 69 10.54 23.73 18.49
C GLU A 69 10.24 24.33 17.11
N PRO A 70 10.64 25.59 16.85
CA PRO A 70 10.44 26.27 15.57
C PRO A 70 11.56 25.97 14.55
N THR A 71 12.40 24.96 14.79
CA THR A 71 13.50 24.60 13.90
C THR A 71 12.99 23.84 12.67
N ALA A 72 13.36 24.32 11.48
CA ALA A 72 13.01 23.67 10.21
C ALA A 72 13.58 22.24 10.13
N LEU A 73 12.85 21.35 9.46
CA LEU A 73 13.23 19.96 9.28
C LEU A 73 14.31 19.81 8.22
N ALA A 74 15.37 19.06 8.56
CA ALA A 74 16.44 18.72 7.62
C ALA A 74 16.06 17.49 6.75
N PRO A 75 16.57 17.42 5.51
CA PRO A 75 16.44 16.23 4.69
C PRO A 75 17.13 15.05 5.36
N GLY A 76 16.38 13.95 5.56
CA GLY A 76 16.92 12.72 6.17
C GLY A 76 16.98 12.69 7.70
N GLU A 77 16.50 13.71 8.41
CA GLU A 77 16.49 13.73 9.88
C GLU A 77 15.72 12.52 10.46
N PRO A 78 16.34 11.73 11.36
CA PRO A 78 15.76 10.51 11.90
C PRO A 78 14.48 10.81 12.71
N GLU A 79 13.49 9.91 12.60
CA GLU A 79 12.25 10.00 13.36
C GLU A 79 12.56 9.80 14.85
N SER A 80 12.41 10.86 15.67
CA SER A 80 12.76 10.85 17.10
C SER A 80 11.87 9.92 17.94
N VAL A 81 10.70 9.55 17.40
CA VAL A 81 9.82 8.56 17.99
C VAL A 81 10.01 7.26 17.20
N PRO A 82 10.59 6.20 17.81
CA PRO A 82 10.67 4.91 17.15
C PRO A 82 9.24 4.46 16.84
N ARG A 83 8.96 4.23 15.56
CA ARG A 83 7.71 3.57 15.16
C ARG A 83 7.73 2.17 15.73
N ALA A 84 7.08 1.98 16.88
CA ALA A 84 6.73 0.65 17.32
C ALA A 84 5.99 -0.05 16.16
N PRO A 85 6.48 -1.20 15.66
CA PRO A 85 5.83 -1.89 14.56
C PRO A 85 4.38 -2.14 14.95
N ARG A 86 3.46 -1.78 14.05
CA ARG A 86 2.00 -1.92 14.26
C ARG A 86 1.68 -3.39 14.53
N LYS A 87 1.61 -3.78 15.80
CA LYS A 87 1.05 -5.08 16.21
C LYS A 87 -0.41 -5.10 15.76
N ARG A 88 -0.73 -5.91 14.76
CA ARG A 88 -2.12 -6.22 14.38
C ARG A 88 -2.76 -6.87 15.61
N LYS A 89 -3.76 -6.21 16.21
CA LYS A 89 -4.52 -6.73 17.35
C LYS A 89 -5.23 -8.03 16.93
N ALA A 90 -4.74 -9.17 17.41
CA ALA A 90 -5.57 -10.36 17.55
C ALA A 90 -6.57 -10.12 18.68
N LYS A 91 -7.85 -10.23 18.35
CA LYS A 91 -8.99 -10.03 19.23
C LYS A 91 -9.22 -11.32 20.02
N ARG A 92 -9.22 -11.20 21.35
CA ARG A 92 -9.85 -12.08 22.37
C ARG A 92 -9.31 -13.50 22.55
N GLY A 93 -8.86 -13.76 23.78
CA GLY A 93 -8.65 -15.08 24.35
C GLY A 93 -7.97 -14.98 25.71
N ARG A 94 -8.69 -14.49 26.73
CA ARG A 94 -8.24 -14.56 28.13
C ARG A 94 -8.73 -15.90 28.70
N PRO A 95 -7.86 -16.80 29.19
CA PRO A 95 -8.27 -17.80 30.16
C PRO A 95 -8.26 -17.19 31.58
N PRO A 96 -9.22 -17.55 32.44
CA PRO A 96 -9.29 -17.10 33.82
C PRO A 96 -8.44 -18.00 34.72
N GLY A 97 -7.71 -17.42 35.68
CA GLY A 97 -7.14 -18.18 36.79
C GLY A 97 -5.63 -18.02 36.97
N SER A 98 -5.23 -16.99 37.72
CA SER A 98 -4.11 -17.08 38.66
C SER A 98 -4.26 -15.94 39.67
N ARG A 99 -5.24 -16.10 40.55
CA ARG A 99 -5.22 -15.48 41.87
C ARG A 99 -4.79 -16.60 42.79
N ASN A 100 -3.56 -16.53 43.30
CA ASN A 100 -3.10 -17.01 44.61
C ASN A 100 -1.59 -17.17 44.60
N ALA A 101 -0.89 -16.10 44.96
CA ALA A 101 0.33 -16.10 45.77
C ALA A 101 0.80 -14.65 45.91
N ASP A 102 0.28 -13.93 46.89
CA ASP A 102 1.17 -13.33 47.90
C ASP A 102 0.36 -12.85 49.09
N SER A 103 0.53 -13.54 50.23
CA SER A 103 0.18 -12.98 51.53
C SER A 103 1.47 -12.59 52.21
N GLY A 104 1.65 -11.28 52.41
CA GLY A 104 2.50 -10.73 53.46
C GLY A 104 3.99 -10.61 53.13
N SER A 105 4.42 -9.44 52.69
CA SER A 105 5.23 -8.56 53.55
C SER A 105 5.44 -7.20 52.90
N GLN A 106 4.88 -6.15 53.51
CA GLN A 106 5.52 -4.84 53.45
C GLN A 106 6.77 -4.91 54.32
N VAL A 107 7.95 -4.69 53.76
CA VAL A 107 9.02 -3.91 54.41
C VAL A 107 9.90 -3.29 53.31
N ASP A 108 10.12 -2.00 53.46
CA ASP A 108 11.22 -1.22 52.89
C ASP A 108 12.57 -1.95 52.92
N GLY A 109 13.45 -1.59 51.99
CA GLY A 109 14.87 -1.87 52.05
C GLY A 109 15.36 -2.75 50.91
N GLU A 110 16.29 -2.19 50.14
CA GLU A 110 17.21 -2.84 49.20
C GLU A 110 17.52 -4.31 49.54
N ARG A 111 16.69 -5.25 49.08
CA ARG A 111 17.12 -6.64 48.98
C ARG A 111 18.11 -6.69 47.83
N ARG A 112 19.40 -6.73 48.16
CA ARG A 112 20.46 -7.00 47.18
C ARG A 112 20.10 -8.29 46.45
N ALA A 113 19.96 -8.20 45.12
CA ALA A 113 19.57 -9.31 44.27
C ALA A 113 20.40 -10.56 44.62
N SER A 114 19.73 -11.64 44.97
CA SER A 114 20.41 -12.89 45.30
C SER A 114 20.88 -13.57 44.00
N TYR A 115 21.96 -14.37 44.07
CA TYR A 115 22.40 -15.19 42.95
C TYR A 115 21.29 -16.11 42.40
N SER A 116 20.36 -16.53 43.26
CA SER A 116 19.16 -17.28 42.86
C SER A 116 18.24 -16.47 41.94
N ASP A 117 18.10 -15.17 42.17
CA ASP A 117 17.25 -14.28 41.40
C ASP A 117 17.87 -14.00 40.03
N LEU A 118 19.21 -13.85 40.00
CA LEU A 118 19.98 -13.78 38.75
C LEU A 118 19.85 -15.07 37.93
N GLY A 119 19.96 -16.24 38.58
CA GLY A 119 19.77 -17.53 37.91
C GLY A 119 18.39 -17.66 37.28
N ARG A 120 17.33 -17.24 38.01
CA ARG A 120 15.95 -17.25 37.51
C ARG A 120 15.77 -16.28 36.33
N ALA A 121 16.28 -15.07 36.44
CA ALA A 121 16.21 -14.06 35.39
C ALA A 121 16.94 -14.51 34.10
N VAL A 122 18.09 -15.18 34.23
CA VAL A 122 18.82 -15.73 33.08
C VAL A 122 18.02 -16.83 32.40
N VAL A 123 17.41 -17.75 33.15
CA VAL A 123 16.56 -18.81 32.59
C VAL A 123 15.34 -18.23 31.88
N GLU A 124 14.67 -17.25 32.48
CA GLU A 124 13.54 -16.56 31.85
C GLU A 124 13.96 -15.87 30.54
N ARG A 125 15.12 -15.22 30.53
CA ARG A 125 15.65 -14.59 29.31
C ARG A 125 16.01 -15.60 28.23
N ILE A 126 16.56 -16.77 28.58
CA ILE A 126 16.84 -17.84 27.61
C ILE A 126 15.54 -18.39 27.02
N ILE A 127 14.49 -18.58 27.84
CA ILE A 127 13.18 -19.02 27.35
C ILE A 127 12.58 -17.97 26.41
N GLU A 128 12.70 -16.69 26.76
CA GLU A 128 12.22 -15.59 25.92
C GLU A 128 12.97 -15.54 24.59
N LEU A 129 14.31 -15.60 24.60
CA LEU A 129 15.13 -15.66 23.39
C LEU A 129 14.81 -16.91 22.54
N GLY A 130 14.53 -18.04 23.16
CA GLY A 130 14.11 -19.26 22.47
C GLY A 130 12.77 -19.09 21.76
N ARG A 131 11.82 -18.38 22.38
CA ARG A 131 10.54 -18.02 21.74
C ARG A 131 10.74 -17.03 20.60
N GLU A 132 11.52 -15.97 20.83
CA GLU A 132 11.83 -14.97 19.80
C GLU A 132 12.53 -15.61 18.59
N ALA A 133 13.47 -16.52 18.82
CA ALA A 133 14.14 -17.27 17.76
C ALA A 133 13.18 -18.21 17.02
N GLY A 134 12.30 -18.92 17.73
CA GLY A 134 11.27 -19.77 17.13
C GLY A 134 10.28 -18.98 16.28
N GLU A 135 9.83 -17.83 16.78
CA GLU A 135 8.96 -16.91 16.04
C GLU A 135 9.66 -16.32 14.81
N ALA A 136 10.93 -15.96 14.92
CA ALA A 136 11.72 -15.49 13.80
C ALA A 136 11.82 -16.55 12.70
N VAL A 137 12.19 -17.79 13.04
CA VAL A 137 12.26 -18.90 12.07
C VAL A 137 10.90 -19.14 11.41
N ALA A 138 9.83 -19.25 12.19
CA ALA A 138 8.48 -19.43 11.64
C ALA A 138 8.06 -18.28 10.72
N SER A 139 8.40 -17.03 11.07
CA SER A 139 8.14 -15.87 10.22
C SER A 139 8.91 -15.92 8.90
N THR A 140 10.17 -16.36 8.91
CA THR A 140 10.96 -16.49 7.69
C THR A 140 10.44 -17.59 6.77
N ASP A 141 9.99 -18.72 7.33
CA ASP A 141 9.40 -19.80 6.54
C ASP A 141 8.05 -19.39 5.96
N HIS A 142 7.25 -18.63 6.71
CA HIS A 142 6.02 -18.06 6.20
C HIS A 142 6.27 -17.08 5.03
N LEU A 143 7.22 -16.14 5.19
CA LEU A 143 7.59 -15.20 4.12
C LEU A 143 8.15 -15.92 2.89
N ARG A 144 8.90 -17.00 3.06
CA ARG A 144 9.38 -17.83 1.94
C ARG A 144 8.24 -18.51 1.20
N ARG A 145 7.20 -18.97 1.90
CA ARG A 145 6.00 -19.55 1.27
C ARG A 145 5.23 -18.47 0.50
N GLU A 146 4.95 -17.34 1.13
CA GLU A 146 4.26 -16.21 0.48
C GLU A 146 5.03 -15.70 -0.75
N ALA A 147 6.37 -15.66 -0.70
CA ALA A 147 7.18 -15.27 -1.84
C ALA A 147 7.07 -16.27 -3.02
N LYS A 148 7.00 -17.57 -2.73
CA LYS A 148 6.78 -18.60 -3.75
C LYS A 148 5.38 -18.48 -4.37
N ASP A 149 4.36 -18.28 -3.54
CA ASP A 149 2.98 -18.14 -3.99
C ASP A 149 2.79 -16.87 -4.83
N ASN A 150 3.38 -15.75 -4.40
CA ASN A 150 3.37 -14.50 -5.17
C ASN A 150 4.11 -14.65 -6.51
N LYS A 151 5.21 -15.41 -6.55
CA LYS A 151 5.93 -15.68 -7.80
C LYS A 151 5.07 -16.53 -8.74
N ALA A 152 4.38 -17.55 -8.23
CA ALA A 152 3.47 -18.37 -9.03
C ALA A 152 2.30 -17.54 -9.58
N ALA A 153 1.66 -16.72 -8.74
CA ALA A 153 0.58 -15.84 -9.16
C ALA A 153 1.02 -14.83 -10.23
N ARG A 154 2.24 -14.29 -10.11
CA ARG A 154 2.82 -13.40 -11.12
C ARG A 154 3.04 -14.11 -12.46
N ILE A 155 3.61 -15.31 -12.45
CA ILE A 155 3.81 -16.10 -13.67
C ILE A 155 2.47 -16.39 -14.35
N GLU A 156 1.44 -16.74 -13.58
CA GLU A 156 0.10 -17.00 -14.13
C GLU A 156 -0.53 -15.73 -14.72
N ALA A 157 -0.40 -14.59 -14.06
CA ALA A 157 -0.85 -13.31 -14.59
C ALA A 157 -0.13 -12.95 -15.89
N ASP A 158 1.19 -13.13 -15.96
CA ASP A 158 1.98 -12.89 -17.16
C ASP A 158 1.56 -13.84 -18.31
N GLN A 159 1.28 -15.11 -18.02
CA GLN A 159 0.76 -16.05 -19.01
C GLN A 159 -0.61 -15.63 -19.54
N ARG A 160 -1.53 -15.20 -18.67
CA ARG A 160 -2.86 -14.70 -19.08
C ARG A 160 -2.72 -13.44 -19.93
N ALA A 161 -1.84 -12.52 -19.55
CA ALA A 161 -1.57 -11.30 -20.32
C ALA A 161 -1.02 -11.64 -21.72
N ASN A 162 -0.09 -12.58 -21.83
CA ASN A 162 0.45 -13.02 -23.13
C ASN A 162 -0.63 -13.65 -24.01
N ARG A 163 -1.48 -14.53 -23.46
CA ARG A 163 -2.59 -15.13 -24.22
C ARG A 163 -3.58 -14.07 -24.72
N LEU A 164 -3.89 -13.07 -23.89
CA LEU A 164 -4.75 -11.96 -24.30
C LEU A 164 -4.10 -11.10 -25.38
N HIS A 165 -2.80 -10.84 -25.25
CA HIS A 165 -2.02 -10.09 -26.25
C HIS A 165 -1.97 -10.80 -27.60
N GLU A 166 -1.77 -12.12 -27.61
CA GLU A 166 -1.84 -12.94 -28.82
C GLU A 166 -3.24 -12.87 -29.45
N ARG A 167 -4.30 -12.94 -28.64
CA ARG A 167 -5.68 -12.82 -29.11
C ARG A 167 -5.99 -11.45 -29.70
N VAL A 168 -5.48 -10.38 -29.09
CA VAL A 168 -5.61 -9.01 -29.64
C VAL A 168 -4.93 -8.94 -31.00
N ARG A 169 -3.68 -9.42 -31.12
CA ARG A 169 -2.97 -9.45 -32.41
C ARG A 169 -3.70 -10.27 -33.48
N GLU A 170 -4.27 -11.41 -33.10
CA GLU A 170 -5.06 -12.23 -34.03
C GLU A 170 -6.33 -11.50 -34.49
N LEU A 171 -7.03 -10.83 -33.58
CA LEU A 171 -8.22 -10.03 -33.89
C LEU A 171 -7.89 -8.81 -34.76
N GLU A 172 -6.76 -8.13 -34.50
CA GLU A 172 -6.24 -7.05 -35.33
C GLU A 172 -5.96 -7.55 -36.75
N ALA A 173 -5.26 -8.67 -36.92
CA ALA A 173 -5.00 -9.26 -38.23
C ALA A 173 -6.28 -9.68 -38.96
N LYS A 174 -7.27 -10.23 -38.23
CA LYS A 174 -8.59 -10.55 -38.81
C LYS A 174 -9.34 -9.30 -39.26
N LEU A 175 -9.27 -8.21 -38.48
CA LEU A 175 -9.87 -6.93 -38.84
C LEU A 175 -9.21 -6.36 -40.09
N GLU A 176 -7.88 -6.34 -40.18
CA GLU A 176 -7.14 -5.88 -41.36
C GLU A 176 -7.55 -6.66 -42.62
N MET A 177 -7.67 -7.99 -42.53
CA MET A 177 -8.16 -8.82 -43.64
C MET A 177 -9.60 -8.50 -44.01
N ALA A 178 -10.49 -8.34 -43.02
CA ALA A 178 -11.88 -7.99 -43.26
C ALA A 178 -12.00 -6.62 -43.94
N GLU A 179 -11.21 -5.63 -43.50
CA GLU A 179 -11.15 -4.31 -44.10
C GLU A 179 -10.65 -4.35 -45.55
N ALA A 180 -9.58 -5.11 -45.81
CA ALA A 180 -9.06 -5.30 -47.17
C ALA A 180 -10.10 -5.97 -48.09
N ASN A 181 -10.79 -7.00 -47.59
CA ASN A 181 -11.85 -7.68 -48.33
C ASN A 181 -13.01 -6.72 -48.64
N LEU A 182 -13.47 -5.94 -47.66
CA LEU A 182 -14.54 -4.96 -47.85
C LEU A 182 -14.14 -3.84 -48.83
N ARG A 183 -12.90 -3.35 -48.76
CA ARG A 183 -12.37 -2.39 -49.75
C ARG A 183 -12.41 -2.96 -51.17
N THR A 184 -12.05 -4.23 -51.32
CA THR A 184 -12.10 -4.93 -52.61
C THR A 184 -13.53 -5.05 -53.13
N VAL A 185 -14.47 -5.47 -52.28
CA VAL A 185 -15.90 -5.57 -52.64
C VAL A 185 -16.48 -4.19 -52.99
N LEU A 186 -16.15 -3.14 -52.24
CA LEU A 186 -16.61 -1.78 -52.54
C LEU A 186 -16.01 -1.23 -53.84
N ALA A 187 -14.74 -1.52 -54.14
CA ALA A 187 -14.11 -1.15 -55.40
C ALA A 187 -14.80 -1.86 -56.59
N ALA A 188 -15.08 -3.16 -56.45
CA ALA A 188 -15.80 -3.92 -57.45
C ALA A 188 -17.24 -3.40 -57.66
N ALA A 189 -17.98 -3.16 -56.57
CA ALA A 189 -19.34 -2.62 -56.61
C ALA A 189 -19.41 -1.21 -57.23
N ARG A 190 -18.44 -0.34 -56.96
CA ARG A 190 -18.36 1.01 -57.57
C ARG A 190 -18.13 0.96 -59.08
N GLY A 191 -17.39 -0.02 -59.58
CA GLY A 191 -17.18 -0.21 -61.02
C GLY A 191 -18.40 -0.77 -61.77
N ARG A 192 -19.37 -1.34 -61.05
CA ARG A 192 -20.44 -2.18 -61.63
C ARG A 192 -21.85 -1.56 -61.64
N GLY A 193 -22.06 -0.52 -60.82
CA GLY A 193 -23.39 0.07 -60.61
C GLY A 193 -24.28 -0.79 -59.70
N ALA A 194 -25.12 -0.16 -58.88
CA ALA A 194 -25.82 -0.78 -57.74
C ALA A 194 -26.81 -1.92 -58.05
N THR A 195 -27.04 -2.26 -59.33
CA THR A 195 -28.06 -3.23 -59.78
C THR A 195 -27.50 -4.45 -60.51
N ALA A 196 -26.19 -4.62 -60.58
CA ALA A 196 -25.57 -5.77 -61.24
C ALA A 196 -25.42 -6.97 -60.28
N ALA A 197 -25.82 -8.17 -60.72
CA ALA A 197 -25.70 -9.41 -59.93
C ALA A 197 -24.22 -9.73 -59.60
N PRO A 198 -23.88 -10.24 -58.40
CA PRO A 198 -22.51 -10.55 -58.00
C PRO A 198 -21.81 -11.50 -58.99
N THR A 199 -20.50 -11.32 -59.19
CA THR A 199 -19.68 -12.25 -59.98
C THR A 199 -19.30 -13.44 -59.10
N ASP A 200 -18.94 -14.58 -59.72
CA ASP A 200 -18.47 -15.76 -59.00
C ASP A 200 -17.30 -15.45 -58.04
N ASN A 201 -16.40 -14.53 -58.42
CA ASN A 201 -15.29 -14.10 -57.57
C ASN A 201 -15.75 -13.31 -56.32
N GLU A 202 -16.78 -12.46 -56.46
CA GLU A 202 -17.36 -11.73 -55.32
C GLU A 202 -18.13 -12.69 -54.41
N MET A 203 -18.82 -13.66 -54.99
CA MET A 203 -19.52 -14.71 -54.25
C MET A 203 -18.55 -15.60 -53.47
N GLU A 204 -17.39 -15.93 -54.04
CA GLU A 204 -16.33 -16.66 -53.33
C GLU A 204 -15.73 -15.83 -52.17
N ALA A 205 -15.53 -14.53 -52.37
CA ALA A 205 -15.05 -13.62 -51.32
C ALA A 205 -16.06 -13.49 -50.16
N LEU A 206 -17.36 -13.38 -50.46
CA LEU A 206 -18.43 -13.36 -49.46
C LEU A 206 -18.52 -14.68 -48.70
N LEU A 207 -18.42 -15.82 -49.40
CA LEU A 207 -18.40 -17.14 -48.76
C LEU A 207 -17.16 -17.32 -47.88
N LYS A 208 -16.01 -16.76 -48.25
CA LYS A 208 -14.79 -16.77 -47.42
C LYS A 208 -14.97 -15.98 -46.12
N ILE A 209 -15.70 -14.86 -46.15
CA ILE A 209 -16.08 -14.05 -44.98
C ILE A 209 -17.10 -14.79 -44.10
N LEU A 210 -18.07 -15.47 -44.71
CA LEU A 210 -19.07 -16.28 -43.98
C LEU A 210 -18.48 -17.58 -43.40
N LYS A 211 -17.44 -18.12 -44.03
CA LYS A 211 -16.75 -19.35 -43.61
C LYS A 211 -15.61 -19.11 -42.62
N SER A 212 -15.12 -17.88 -42.47
CA SER A 212 -14.30 -17.53 -41.30
C SER A 212 -15.18 -17.67 -40.05
N PRO A 213 -14.93 -18.65 -39.18
CA PRO A 213 -15.88 -19.03 -38.15
C PRO A 213 -16.06 -17.87 -37.17
N SER A 214 -17.31 -17.47 -36.99
CA SER A 214 -17.78 -16.81 -35.78
C SER A 214 -17.81 -17.82 -34.63
N ASP A 215 -16.72 -18.53 -34.37
CA ASP A 215 -16.57 -19.38 -33.18
C ASP A 215 -16.25 -18.48 -31.99
N SER A 216 -17.33 -17.94 -31.42
CA SER A 216 -17.35 -17.31 -30.09
C SER A 216 -18.59 -17.77 -29.33
N SER A 217 -18.83 -19.08 -29.36
CA SER A 217 -19.74 -19.76 -28.44
C SER A 217 -19.04 -20.97 -27.82
N ASP A 218 -17.91 -20.74 -27.15
CA ASP A 218 -17.47 -21.63 -26.07
C ASP A 218 -18.09 -21.09 -24.77
N GLY A 219 -19.32 -21.53 -24.53
CA GLY A 219 -19.92 -21.53 -23.21
C GLY A 219 -19.57 -22.82 -22.47
N ASP A 220 -19.17 -22.65 -21.22
CA ASP A 220 -19.34 -23.54 -20.07
C ASP A 220 -18.67 -24.94 -20.07
N GLY A 221 -17.77 -25.14 -19.11
CA GLY A 221 -17.11 -26.42 -18.77
C GLY A 221 -15.78 -26.26 -18.06
#